data_AF-A0A382P2C4-F1
#
_entry.id   AF-A0A382P2C4-F1
#
_cell.length_a   1.000
_cell.length_b   1.000
_cell.length_c   1.000
_cell.angle_alpha   90.00
_cell.angle_beta   90.00
_cell.angle_gamma   90.00
#
_symmetry.space_group_name_H-M   'P 1'
#
loop_
_entity.id
_entity.type
_entity.pdbx_description
1 polymer ?
#
loop_
_entity_poly.entity_id
_entity_poly.type
_entity_poly.pdbx_seq_one_letter_code
_entity_poly.pdbx_strand_id
1 'polypeptide(L)'
;VLVDLFRKSYFGTRIFIPDHYHYSSTKIPITCGSFSEGVVVDQIRHDTREQKMPIYEYLCKSCENNFELLVRGEMTPTCPSCETEDLERLISSPSVHSTARKAMSMKAAKKRDVSQGKDRMHEQRKYELAHND
;
A
#
# COMPACT_ATOMS: atom_id res chain seq x y z
N VAL A 1 29.30 50.57 37.99
CA VAL A 1 28.68 51.21 36.80
C VAL A 1 29.40 50.63 35.60
N LEU A 2 29.00 49.41 35.24
CA LEU A 2 28.19 49.05 34.07
C LEU A 2 29.09 48.73 32.87
N VAL A 3 29.38 47.44 32.75
CA VAL A 3 30.01 46.80 31.60
C VAL A 3 28.86 46.46 30.65
N ASP A 4 28.49 47.41 29.81
CA ASP A 4 27.45 47.26 28.79
C ASP A 4 28.12 46.96 27.44
N LEU A 5 28.00 45.72 26.95
CA LEU A 5 26.91 45.29 26.07
C LEU A 5 27.07 45.86 24.64
N PHE A 6 27.63 45.07 23.72
CA PHE A 6 26.80 44.34 22.74
C PHE A 6 27.70 43.60 21.75
N ARG A 7 27.73 42.30 21.99
CA ARG A 7 28.22 41.21 21.16
C ARG A 7 27.78 41.40 19.69
N LYS A 8 28.74 41.72 18.81
CA LYS A 8 28.63 41.50 17.37
C LYS A 8 28.38 40.01 17.14
N SER A 9 27.16 39.64 16.78
CA SER A 9 26.83 38.29 16.33
C SER A 9 25.82 38.37 15.21
N TYR A 10 26.27 37.87 14.07
CA TYR A 10 25.60 37.19 12.97
C TYR A 10 24.07 37.08 13.02
N PHE A 11 23.47 37.20 11.83
CA PHE A 11 22.24 36.56 11.32
C PHE A 11 21.27 37.57 10.72
N GLY A 12 20.89 37.35 9.46
CA GLY A 12 19.75 38.03 8.87
C GLY A 12 19.81 38.21 7.35
N THR A 13 20.25 37.21 6.59
CA THR A 13 19.83 37.14 5.19
C THR A 13 18.32 36.92 5.19
N ARG A 14 17.59 37.99 4.86
CA ARG A 14 16.14 38.01 4.64
C ARG A 14 15.82 37.01 3.53
N ILE A 15 15.35 35.83 3.92
CA ILE A 15 14.69 34.90 3.01
C ILE A 15 13.34 35.55 2.67
N PHE A 16 13.23 36.05 1.45
CA PHE A 16 11.96 36.45 0.85
C PHE A 16 11.18 35.16 0.57
N ILE A 17 10.24 34.82 1.46
CA ILE A 17 9.26 33.75 1.22
C ILE A 17 8.14 34.42 0.42
N PRO A 18 7.88 34.03 -0.84
CA PRO A 18 6.68 34.45 -1.53
C PRO A 18 5.48 33.76 -0.88
N ASP A 19 4.70 34.55 -0.15
CA ASP A 19 3.29 34.25 0.10
C ASP A 19 2.57 34.08 -1.25
N HIS A 20 1.50 33.29 -1.27
CA HIS A 20 0.62 32.97 -2.42
C HIS A 20 0.87 31.63 -3.12
N TYR A 21 0.82 30.53 -2.38
CA TYR A 21 0.20 29.31 -2.92
C TYR A 21 -1.31 29.40 -2.72
N HIS A 22 -2.01 29.90 -3.75
CA HIS A 22 -3.45 29.87 -3.83
C HIS A 22 -3.88 28.42 -4.17
N TYR A 23 -4.14 27.62 -3.15
CA TYR A 23 -4.74 26.29 -3.33
C TYR A 23 -6.20 26.48 -3.73
N SER A 24 -6.44 26.45 -5.04
CA SER A 24 -7.77 26.48 -5.63
C SER A 24 -8.48 25.15 -5.35
N SER A 25 -9.08 25.04 -4.17
CA SER A 25 -10.13 24.07 -3.87
C SER A 25 -11.37 24.43 -4.67
N THR A 26 -11.37 24.12 -5.96
CA THR A 26 -12.62 24.03 -6.72
C THR A 26 -13.38 22.83 -6.17
N LYS A 27 -14.30 23.14 -5.25
CA LYS A 27 -15.33 22.22 -4.76
C LYS A 27 -16.06 21.67 -5.99
N ILE A 28 -15.76 20.44 -6.35
CA ILE A 28 -16.57 19.69 -7.31
C ILE A 28 -17.94 19.53 -6.64
N PRO A 29 -19.03 20.10 -7.18
CA PRO A 29 -20.35 19.88 -6.62
C PRO A 29 -20.72 18.43 -6.90
N ILE A 30 -20.85 17.64 -5.83
CA ILE A 30 -21.50 16.33 -5.90
C ILE A 30 -22.99 16.63 -6.07
N THR A 31 -23.43 16.82 -7.32
CA THR A 31 -24.84 16.96 -7.63
C THR A 31 -25.52 15.61 -7.41
N CYS A 32 -26.35 15.56 -6.38
CA CYS A 32 -27.23 14.44 -6.12
C CYS A 32 -28.35 14.47 -7.15
N GLY A 33 -28.26 13.57 -8.13
CA GLY A 33 -29.40 13.02 -8.87
C GLY A 33 -29.81 13.76 -10.14
N SER A 34 -29.71 13.06 -11.27
CA SER A 34 -30.87 12.73 -12.09
C SER A 34 -30.49 11.73 -13.19
N PHE A 35 -31.18 10.61 -13.13
CA PHE A 35 -31.22 9.49 -14.05
C PHE A 35 -31.86 9.90 -15.39
N SER A 36 -31.14 9.81 -16.50
CA SER A 36 -31.66 9.33 -17.80
C SER A 36 -30.62 9.52 -18.89
N GLU A 37 -30.62 8.57 -19.82
CA GLU A 37 -29.94 8.53 -21.12
C GLU A 37 -28.54 7.90 -21.12
N GLY A 38 -28.52 6.70 -21.70
CA GLY A 38 -27.36 5.86 -21.87
C GLY A 38 -26.33 6.54 -22.76
N VAL A 39 -25.20 6.86 -22.15
CA VAL A 39 -23.92 6.92 -22.85
C VAL A 39 -23.28 5.58 -22.63
N VAL A 40 -23.24 4.76 -23.68
CA VAL A 40 -22.19 3.74 -23.79
C VAL A 40 -20.88 4.51 -23.68
N VAL A 41 -20.25 4.48 -22.51
CA VAL A 41 -18.84 4.79 -22.42
C VAL A 41 -18.18 3.69 -23.22
N ASP A 42 -17.95 3.97 -24.50
CA ASP A 42 -17.11 3.20 -25.38
C ASP A 42 -15.77 3.11 -24.63
N GLN A 43 -15.58 1.99 -23.93
CA GLN A 43 -14.45 1.79 -23.04
C GLN A 43 -13.23 1.97 -23.94
N ILE A 44 -12.54 3.08 -23.72
CA ILE A 44 -11.26 3.43 -24.31
C ILE A 44 -10.41 2.17 -24.23
N ARG A 45 -10.31 1.47 -25.37
CA ARG A 45 -9.38 0.37 -25.54
C ARG A 45 -8.01 1.02 -25.48
N HIS A 46 -7.41 1.03 -24.29
CA HIS A 46 -6.00 1.29 -24.15
C HIS A 46 -5.26 0.12 -24.82
N ASP A 47 -5.02 0.29 -26.11
CA ASP A 47 -3.99 -0.41 -26.86
C ASP A 47 -2.63 0.11 -26.37
N THR A 48 -2.30 -0.23 -25.12
CA THR A 48 -0.90 -0.27 -24.71
C THR A 48 -0.38 -1.61 -25.22
N ARG A 49 0.55 -1.56 -26.18
CA ARG A 49 1.60 -2.58 -26.32
C ARG A 49 2.42 -2.56 -25.03
N GLU A 50 1.81 -3.00 -23.95
CA GLU A 50 2.35 -3.04 -22.61
C GLU A 50 3.23 -4.28 -22.60
N GLN A 51 4.51 -4.06 -22.89
CA GLN A 51 5.54 -4.96 -22.40
C GLN A 51 5.28 -5.08 -20.91
N LYS A 52 4.71 -6.22 -20.50
CA LYS A 52 4.68 -6.63 -19.10
C LYS A 52 6.09 -6.38 -18.58
N MET A 53 6.21 -5.66 -17.48
CA MET A 53 7.48 -5.45 -16.78
C MET A 53 7.52 -6.45 -15.62
N PRO A 54 7.71 -7.75 -15.89
CA PRO A 54 7.67 -8.74 -14.84
C PRO A 54 8.94 -8.63 -14.00
N ILE A 55 8.75 -8.61 -12.68
CA ILE A 55 9.81 -8.89 -11.73
C ILE A 55 9.86 -10.39 -11.47
N TYR A 56 11.06 -10.95 -11.43
CA TYR A 56 11.29 -12.37 -11.16
C TYR A 56 12.30 -12.53 -10.04
N GLU A 57 12.15 -13.61 -9.28
CA GLU A 57 13.11 -14.04 -8.27
C GLU A 57 13.98 -15.16 -8.88
N TYR A 58 15.28 -15.11 -8.62
CA TYR A 58 16.28 -16.03 -9.16
C TYR A 58 17.14 -16.61 -8.04
N LEU A 59 17.53 -17.87 -8.20
CA LEU A 59 18.55 -18.56 -7.40
C LEU A 59 19.74 -18.88 -8.29
N CYS A 60 20.94 -18.39 -7.92
CA CYS A 60 22.15 -18.77 -8.64
C CYS A 60 22.65 -20.14 -8.17
N LYS A 61 22.95 -21.05 -9.10
CA LYS A 61 23.44 -22.40 -8.76
C LYS A 61 24.91 -22.42 -8.33
N SER A 62 25.68 -21.40 -8.70
CA SER A 62 27.12 -21.34 -8.41
C SER A 62 27.42 -20.71 -7.05
N CYS A 63 26.68 -19.67 -6.65
CA CYS A 63 26.89 -18.97 -5.38
C CYS A 63 25.73 -19.09 -4.38
N GLU A 64 24.67 -19.82 -4.72
CA GLU A 64 23.48 -20.06 -3.88
C GLU A 64 22.76 -18.79 -3.39
N ASN A 65 23.07 -17.62 -3.97
CA ASN A 65 22.40 -16.37 -3.63
C ASN A 65 21.05 -16.25 -4.34
N ASN A 66 20.03 -15.86 -3.58
CA ASN A 66 18.72 -15.46 -4.08
C ASN A 66 18.67 -13.95 -4.35
N PHE A 67 18.16 -13.54 -5.50
CA PHE A 67 18.00 -12.12 -5.86
C PHE A 67 16.79 -11.89 -6.76
N GLU A 68 16.27 -10.66 -6.72
CA GLU A 68 15.15 -10.23 -7.57
C GLU A 68 15.67 -9.37 -8.72
N LEU A 69 15.19 -9.66 -9.94
CA LEU A 69 15.58 -8.93 -11.14
C LEU A 69 14.37 -8.58 -12.01
N LEU A 70 14.34 -7.33 -12.46
CA LEU A 70 13.38 -6.82 -13.42
C LEU A 70 13.86 -7.11 -14.84
N VAL A 71 13.25 -8.08 -15.51
CA VAL A 71 13.63 -8.45 -16.88
C VAL A 71 12.81 -7.61 -17.86
N ARG A 72 13.52 -6.90 -18.74
CA ARG A 72 12.93 -6.05 -19.80
C ARG A 72 13.24 -6.67 -21.16
N GLY A 73 12.21 -6.82 -22.00
CA GLY A 73 12.39 -7.36 -23.36
C GLY A 73 13.13 -8.69 -23.38
N GLU A 74 14.20 -8.76 -24.18
CA GLU A 74 15.03 -9.96 -24.40
C GLU A 74 16.36 -9.92 -23.61
N MET A 75 16.39 -9.28 -22.44
CA MET A 75 17.61 -9.24 -21.61
C MET A 75 17.87 -10.61 -20.95
N THR A 76 19.10 -11.12 -21.09
CA THR A 76 19.57 -12.31 -20.37
C THR A 76 19.99 -11.94 -18.95
N PRO A 77 19.38 -12.53 -17.91
CA PRO A 77 19.74 -12.25 -16.52
C PRO A 77 21.09 -12.87 -16.17
N THR A 78 21.95 -12.15 -15.45
CA THR A 78 23.22 -12.64 -14.90
C THR A 78 23.27 -12.45 -13.39
N CYS A 79 24.03 -13.28 -12.68
CA CYS A 79 24.19 -13.13 -11.23
C CYS A 79 25.05 -11.89 -10.90
N PRO A 80 24.62 -10.97 -10.03
CA PRO A 80 25.43 -9.80 -9.64
C PRO A 80 26.64 -10.14 -8.76
N SER A 81 26.71 -11.36 -8.20
CA SER A 81 27.82 -11.77 -7.32
C SER A 81 28.91 -12.57 -8.04
N CYS A 82 28.56 -13.33 -9.08
CA CYS A 82 29.49 -14.24 -9.75
C CYS A 82 29.46 -14.15 -11.28
N GLU A 83 28.65 -13.25 -11.85
CA GLU A 83 28.54 -12.98 -13.30
C GLU A 83 28.20 -14.22 -14.16
N THR A 84 27.74 -15.30 -13.54
CA THR A 84 27.39 -16.55 -14.22
C THR A 84 25.94 -16.50 -14.72
N GLU A 85 25.67 -17.18 -15.83
CA GLU A 85 24.34 -17.31 -16.44
C GLU A 85 23.53 -18.51 -15.89
N ASP A 86 24.13 -19.34 -15.02
CA ASP A 86 23.50 -20.50 -14.36
C ASP A 86 22.54 -20.05 -13.24
N LEU A 87 21.37 -19.56 -13.66
CA LEU A 87 20.29 -19.07 -12.81
C LEU A 87 19.05 -19.96 -12.93
N GLU A 88 18.42 -20.23 -11.79
CA GLU A 88 17.12 -20.88 -11.71
C GLU A 88 16.05 -19.86 -11.32
N ARG A 89 15.00 -19.74 -12.12
CA ARG A 89 13.89 -18.83 -11.84
C ARG A 89 12.97 -19.43 -10.78
N LEU A 90 12.83 -18.75 -9.65
CA LEU A 90 11.89 -19.12 -8.60
C LEU A 90 10.49 -18.60 -8.96
N ILE A 91 9.50 -19.49 -8.87
CA ILE A 91 8.09 -19.14 -9.02
C ILE A 91 7.54 -18.86 -7.62
N SER A 92 7.23 -17.60 -7.33
CA SER A 92 6.54 -17.25 -6.10
C SER A 92 5.13 -17.83 -6.11
N SER A 93 4.66 -18.31 -4.95
CA SER A 93 3.31 -18.84 -4.82
C SER A 93 2.29 -17.72 -5.01
N PRO A 94 1.43 -17.77 -6.05
CA PRO A 94 0.47 -16.72 -6.28
C PRO A 94 -0.59 -16.68 -5.18
N SER A 95 -0.88 -15.50 -4.64
CA SER A 95 -2.03 -15.30 -3.75
C SER A 95 -3.32 -15.38 -4.57
N VAL A 96 -3.88 -16.60 -4.69
CA VAL A 96 -5.09 -16.82 -5.49
C VAL A 96 -6.32 -16.32 -4.73
N HIS A 97 -6.87 -15.20 -5.20
CA HIS A 97 -8.15 -14.66 -4.75
C HIS A 97 -9.28 -15.30 -5.56
N SER A 98 -10.17 -16.04 -4.89
CA SER A 98 -11.40 -16.55 -5.49
C SER A 98 -12.61 -16.18 -4.66
N THR A 99 -13.76 -16.05 -5.30
CA THR A 99 -15.04 -15.76 -4.63
C THR A 99 -15.36 -16.81 -3.57
N ALA A 100 -15.09 -18.08 -3.85
CA ALA A 100 -15.22 -19.18 -2.90
C ALA A 100 -14.27 -19.03 -1.68
N ARG A 101 -12.99 -18.69 -1.89
CA ARG A 101 -12.04 -18.41 -0.80
C ARG A 101 -12.45 -17.22 0.05
N LYS A 102 -12.99 -16.17 -0.58
CA LYS A 102 -13.53 -15.02 0.13
C LYS A 102 -14.74 -15.41 0.99
N ALA A 103 -15.66 -16.19 0.45
CA ALA A 103 -16.84 -16.67 1.18
C ALA A 103 -16.47 -17.52 2.41
N MET A 104 -15.52 -18.46 2.27
CA MET A 104 -15.05 -19.25 3.41
C MET A 104 -14.35 -18.39 4.48
N SER A 105 -13.55 -17.40 4.08
CA SER A 105 -12.89 -16.46 5.01
C SER A 105 -13.91 -15.67 5.81
N MET A 106 -14.92 -15.10 5.14
CA MET A 106 -16.00 -14.36 5.81
C MET A 106 -16.82 -15.25 6.75
N LYS A 107 -17.10 -16.50 6.35
CA LYS A 107 -17.77 -17.47 7.21
C LYS A 107 -16.95 -17.80 8.46
N ALA A 108 -15.64 -17.96 8.32
CA ALA A 108 -14.74 -18.21 9.45
C ALA A 108 -14.64 -16.98 10.37
N ALA A 109 -14.59 -15.76 9.82
CA ALA A 109 -14.65 -14.51 10.58
C ALA A 109 -15.96 -14.44 11.39
N LYS A 110 -17.12 -14.62 10.73
CA LYS A 110 -18.42 -14.59 11.41
C LYS A 110 -18.52 -15.61 12.55
N LYS A 111 -17.96 -16.82 12.36
CA LYS A 111 -17.93 -17.84 13.41
C LYS A 111 -17.14 -17.39 14.64
N ARG A 112 -15.97 -16.75 14.44
CA ARG A 112 -15.15 -16.20 15.52
C ARG A 112 -15.83 -15.03 16.23
N ASP A 113 -16.47 -14.14 15.48
CA ASP A 113 -17.21 -13.01 16.05
C ASP A 113 -18.36 -13.49 16.93
N VAL A 114 -19.05 -14.55 16.52
CA VAL A 114 -20.13 -15.17 17.30
C VAL A 114 -19.61 -15.79 18.59
N SER A 115 -18.50 -16.54 18.57
CA SER A 115 -17.94 -17.10 19.80
C SER A 115 -17.46 -16.02 20.75
N GLN A 116 -16.71 -15.04 20.25
CA GLN A 116 -16.24 -13.91 21.05
C GLN A 116 -17.41 -13.10 21.63
N GLY A 117 -18.49 -12.93 20.87
CA GLY A 117 -19.70 -12.27 21.36
C GLY A 117 -20.34 -12.99 22.55
N LYS A 118 -20.37 -14.34 22.53
CA LYS A 118 -20.91 -15.13 23.64
C LYS A 118 -20.06 -15.01 24.91
N ASP A 119 -18.74 -15.05 24.75
CA ASP A 119 -17.81 -14.97 25.88
C ASP A 119 -17.93 -13.60 26.58
N ARG A 120 -17.97 -12.52 25.79
CA ARG A 120 -18.21 -11.15 26.28
C ARG A 120 -19.54 -11.02 27.02
N MET A 121 -20.61 -11.59 26.49
CA MET A 121 -21.94 -11.57 27.12
C MET A 121 -21.95 -12.31 28.46
N HIS A 122 -21.27 -13.46 28.55
CA HIS A 122 -21.20 -14.25 29.77
C HIS A 122 -20.38 -13.55 30.86
N GLU A 123 -19.25 -12.92 30.48
CA GLU A 123 -18.44 -12.10 31.36
C GLU A 123 -19.23 -10.90 31.89
N GLN A 124 -19.95 -10.20 31.01
CA GLN A 124 -20.82 -9.08 31.36
C GLN A 124 -21.88 -9.49 32.40
N ARG A 125 -22.57 -10.63 32.20
CA ARG A 125 -23.55 -11.15 33.16
C ARG A 125 -22.91 -11.45 34.53
N LYS A 126 -21.72 -12.05 34.54
CA LYS A 126 -21.00 -12.33 35.80
C LYS A 126 -20.70 -11.05 36.55
N TYR A 127 -20.27 -10.00 35.85
CA TYR A 127 -20.02 -8.69 36.44
C TYR A 127 -21.28 -8.08 37.05
N GLU A 128 -22.40 -8.11 36.31
CA GLU A 128 -23.70 -7.59 36.77
C GLU A 128 -24.21 -8.30 38.02
N LEU A 129 -24.09 -9.64 38.07
CA LEU A 129 -24.49 -10.43 39.24
C LEU A 129 -23.61 -10.11 40.46
N ALA A 130 -22.32 -9.84 40.25
CA ALA A 130 -21.37 -9.57 41.32
C ALA A 130 -21.48 -8.15 41.93
N HIS A 131 -22.16 -7.21 41.25
CA HIS A 131 -22.31 -5.83 41.71
C HIS A 131 -23.75 -5.46 42.14
N ASN A 132 -24.63 -6.45 42.31
CA ASN A 132 -25.99 -6.28 42.84
C ASN A 132 -26.06 -6.57 44.36
N ASP A 133 -25.12 -6.02 45.13
CA ASP A 133 -25.11 -6.04 46.61
C ASP A 133 -25.55 -4.68 47.19
#